data_AF-A0A1U7Z410-F1
#
_entry.id   AF-A0A1U7Z410-F1
#
_cell.length_a   1.000
_cell.length_b   1.000
_cell.length_c   1.000
_cell.angle_alpha   90.00
_cell.angle_beta   90.00
_cell.angle_gamma   90.00
#
_symmetry.space_group_name_H-M   'P 1'
#
loop_
_entity.id
_entity.type
_entity.pdbx_description
1 polymer ?
#
loop_
_entity_poly.entity_id
_entity_poly.type
_entity_poly.pdbx_seq_one_letter_code
_entity_poly.pdbx_strand_id
1 'polypeptide(L)'
;MATTTSLQTLHRYRLHGRHKADTPPSTFSGFFLKPTTTNPPSPSFPHKLSTAHVTLFSTTSTAATPTSPTLSYDLLEQFLSSNDFRQADEETRRLLIVLAGEAAQKRGYVFFSEVQFISEPDLQIIDRLWRQYSGNKYGYSVQKRIWEKVNKDFTKFFLKVGWMKKLDTEVEQYNYRSFPTEFIWELKDDTPEGHLPLTNALRGTQLLNSILTHPAFQSTEDETENEEVSSQDSGQNPKLLSKRVFKTDYSF
;
A
#
# COMPACT_ATOMS: atom_id res chain seq x y z
N MET A 1 -5.63 71.82 -35.86
CA MET A 1 -6.88 72.26 -36.53
C MET A 1 -7.84 71.07 -36.63
N ALA A 2 -9.10 71.35 -36.96
CA ALA A 2 -10.27 70.45 -36.98
C ALA A 2 -10.08 69.13 -37.78
N THR A 3 -10.47 67.96 -37.22
CA THR A 3 -11.72 67.16 -37.52
C THR A 3 -11.55 66.14 -38.68
N THR A 4 -12.32 65.04 -38.86
CA THR A 4 -13.65 64.58 -38.39
C THR A 4 -13.74 63.01 -38.29
N THR A 5 -14.66 62.45 -37.47
CA THR A 5 -15.53 61.23 -37.73
C THR A 5 -14.92 59.84 -38.07
N SER A 6 -15.60 58.67 -38.00
CA SER A 6 -16.83 58.10 -37.37
C SER A 6 -16.99 56.65 -37.94
N LEU A 7 -17.58 55.60 -37.34
CA LEU A 7 -18.27 55.37 -36.07
C LEU A 7 -18.00 53.91 -35.57
N GLN A 8 -18.98 53.25 -34.94
CA GLN A 8 -19.01 51.86 -34.45
C GLN A 8 -19.98 51.00 -35.27
N THR A 9 -19.90 49.66 -35.18
CA THR A 9 -21.09 48.80 -35.31
C THR A 9 -20.97 47.57 -34.40
N LEU A 10 -21.93 47.43 -33.49
CA LEU A 10 -22.18 46.25 -32.66
C LEU A 10 -23.22 45.37 -33.35
N HIS A 11 -23.03 44.05 -33.36
CA HIS A 11 -24.16 43.13 -33.53
C HIS A 11 -24.01 41.88 -32.64
N ARG A 12 -24.87 41.79 -31.62
CA ARG A 12 -25.32 40.51 -31.06
C ARG A 12 -26.45 39.96 -31.94
N TYR A 13 -26.60 38.64 -32.03
CA TYR A 13 -27.75 37.90 -31.45
C TYR A 13 -27.76 36.39 -31.77
N ARG A 14 -27.88 35.59 -30.69
CA ARG A 14 -28.59 34.30 -30.51
C ARG A 14 -28.49 33.14 -31.53
N LEU A 15 -28.01 32.02 -30.97
CA LEU A 15 -28.56 30.65 -31.05
C LEU A 15 -29.91 30.46 -31.79
N HIS A 16 -29.96 29.46 -32.67
CA HIS A 16 -30.82 28.27 -32.60
C HIS A 16 -30.16 27.16 -33.46
N GLY A 17 -30.27 25.88 -33.07
CA GLY A 17 -29.63 24.77 -33.80
C GLY A 17 -30.63 23.70 -34.25
N ARG A 18 -30.17 22.73 -35.07
CA ARG A 18 -30.73 21.36 -35.14
C ARG A 18 -29.96 20.44 -36.12
N HIS A 19 -29.58 19.26 -35.62
CA HIS A 19 -29.33 17.99 -36.35
C HIS A 19 -28.15 17.96 -37.37
N LYS A 20 -27.52 16.82 -37.70
CA LYS A 20 -27.95 15.40 -37.70
C LYS A 20 -26.73 14.45 -37.80
N ALA A 21 -26.91 13.17 -37.45
CA ALA A 21 -26.08 12.00 -37.87
C ALA A 21 -24.64 11.89 -37.27
N ASP A 22 -24.07 10.73 -36.94
CA ASP A 22 -24.52 9.32 -37.00
C ASP A 22 -24.01 8.48 -35.81
N THR A 23 -24.77 7.48 -35.39
CA THR A 23 -24.26 6.37 -34.54
C THR A 23 -25.13 5.12 -34.76
N PRO A 24 -24.57 3.93 -35.08
CA PRO A 24 -25.34 2.70 -35.23
C PRO A 24 -25.59 2.00 -33.88
N PRO A 25 -26.79 1.43 -33.64
CA PRO A 25 -27.03 0.56 -32.49
C PRO A 25 -26.73 -0.91 -32.82
N SER A 26 -26.00 -1.59 -31.94
CA SER A 26 -25.89 -3.05 -31.95
C SER A 26 -26.94 -3.67 -31.02
N THR A 27 -27.96 -4.30 -31.60
CA THR A 27 -29.04 -4.96 -30.87
C THR A 27 -28.56 -6.30 -30.30
N PHE A 28 -28.44 -6.41 -28.97
CA PHE A 28 -28.36 -7.72 -28.31
C PHE A 28 -29.75 -8.15 -27.83
N SER A 29 -30.23 -9.28 -28.35
CA SER A 29 -31.51 -9.88 -27.96
C SER A 29 -31.46 -10.38 -26.52
N GLY A 30 -32.20 -9.73 -25.63
CA GLY A 30 -32.48 -10.23 -24.29
C GLY A 30 -33.47 -11.39 -24.33
N PHE A 31 -32.97 -12.63 -24.35
CA PHE A 31 -33.84 -13.81 -24.20
C PHE A 31 -34.28 -13.96 -22.73
N PHE A 32 -35.59 -13.80 -22.51
CA PHE A 32 -36.26 -14.14 -21.27
C PHE A 32 -36.09 -15.63 -20.93
N LEU A 33 -35.56 -15.95 -19.75
CA LEU A 33 -35.90 -17.19 -19.05
C LEU A 33 -36.08 -16.92 -17.54
N LYS A 34 -37.24 -17.34 -17.04
CA LYS A 34 -37.70 -17.19 -15.66
C LYS A 34 -37.50 -18.53 -14.94
N PRO A 35 -36.85 -18.61 -13.78
CA PRO A 35 -36.95 -19.77 -12.90
C PRO A 35 -38.20 -19.63 -12.03
N THR A 36 -39.06 -20.65 -12.04
CA THR A 36 -40.31 -20.69 -11.26
C THR A 36 -40.10 -21.44 -9.94
N THR A 37 -40.64 -20.90 -8.84
CA THR A 37 -40.75 -21.59 -7.54
C THR A 37 -41.46 -22.94 -7.66
N THR A 38 -40.87 -24.02 -7.13
CA THR A 38 -41.61 -25.21 -6.66
C THR A 38 -40.82 -25.97 -5.58
N ASN A 39 -41.45 -26.13 -4.42
CA ASN A 39 -41.19 -27.10 -3.34
C ASN A 39 -42.49 -27.93 -3.18
N PRO A 40 -42.53 -29.05 -2.41
CA PRO A 40 -41.46 -29.91 -1.89
C PRO A 40 -41.52 -31.27 -2.66
N PRO A 41 -41.93 -32.48 -2.18
CA PRO A 41 -42.20 -33.04 -0.84
C PRO A 41 -41.18 -34.10 -0.36
N SER A 42 -41.25 -34.49 0.91
CA SER A 42 -40.52 -35.62 1.52
C SER A 42 -41.25 -36.96 1.37
N PRO A 43 -40.53 -38.11 1.31
CA PRO A 43 -41.05 -39.41 1.71
C PRO A 43 -40.64 -39.77 3.15
N SER A 44 -41.43 -40.61 3.82
CA SER A 44 -41.26 -41.01 5.22
C SER A 44 -41.32 -42.53 5.42
N PHE A 45 -40.69 -43.01 6.51
CA PHE A 45 -40.75 -44.38 7.07
C PHE A 45 -40.05 -45.51 6.26
N PRO A 46 -39.74 -46.68 6.88
CA PRO A 46 -39.90 -47.06 8.29
C PRO A 46 -38.60 -47.48 9.01
N HIS A 47 -38.72 -47.70 10.32
CA HIS A 47 -37.67 -48.18 11.22
C HIS A 47 -37.14 -49.57 10.87
N LYS A 48 -35.83 -49.80 11.09
CA LYS A 48 -35.30 -51.09 11.52
C LYS A 48 -34.34 -50.91 12.68
N LEU A 49 -34.65 -51.56 13.81
CA LEU A 49 -33.74 -51.72 14.92
C LEU A 49 -32.58 -52.64 14.48
N SER A 50 -31.34 -52.21 14.69
CA SER A 50 -30.17 -53.07 14.53
C SER A 50 -29.19 -52.79 15.66
N THR A 51 -29.20 -53.68 16.66
CA THR A 51 -28.23 -53.67 17.76
C THR A 51 -26.89 -54.16 17.26
N ALA A 52 -25.87 -53.31 17.28
CA ALA A 52 -24.48 -53.73 17.05
C ALA A 52 -23.49 -52.92 17.90
N HIS A 53 -23.09 -53.53 19.00
CA HIS A 53 -21.79 -53.42 19.69
C HIS A 53 -21.04 -52.07 19.67
N VAL A 54 -21.14 -51.36 20.80
CA VAL A 54 -20.17 -50.31 21.18
C VAL A 54 -18.78 -50.94 21.28
N THR A 55 -17.87 -50.53 20.40
CA THR A 55 -16.44 -50.86 20.52
C THR A 55 -15.66 -49.56 20.68
N LEU A 56 -15.44 -49.18 21.94
CA LEU A 56 -14.68 -47.98 22.33
C LEU A 56 -13.18 -48.22 22.07
N PHE A 57 -12.75 -48.01 20.83
CA PHE A 57 -11.34 -47.84 20.53
C PHE A 57 -10.92 -46.41 20.88
N SER A 58 -10.45 -46.22 22.12
CA SER A 58 -9.67 -45.04 22.48
C SER A 58 -8.33 -45.07 21.75
N THR A 59 -8.32 -44.62 20.49
CA THR A 59 -7.09 -44.16 19.87
C THR A 59 -6.72 -42.84 20.52
N THR A 60 -5.65 -42.85 21.30
CA THR A 60 -4.95 -41.62 21.70
C THR A 60 -4.34 -40.99 20.46
N SER A 61 -5.18 -40.29 19.70
CA SER A 61 -4.74 -39.38 18.65
C SER A 61 -3.92 -38.29 19.33
N THR A 62 -2.61 -38.51 19.38
CA THR A 62 -1.66 -37.45 19.70
C THR A 62 -1.88 -36.41 18.62
N ALA A 63 -2.54 -35.31 19.01
CA ALA A 63 -2.80 -34.20 18.12
C ALA A 63 -1.46 -33.58 17.74
N ALA A 64 -0.86 -34.09 16.67
CA ALA A 64 0.21 -33.45 15.97
C ALA A 64 -0.37 -32.12 15.46
N THR A 65 -0.10 -31.05 16.22
CA THR A 65 -0.38 -29.69 15.80
C THR A 65 0.15 -29.55 14.38
N PRO A 66 -0.67 -29.21 13.37
CA PRO A 66 -0.15 -28.98 12.03
C PRO A 66 0.84 -27.84 12.16
N THR A 67 2.12 -28.17 12.07
CA THR A 67 3.19 -27.18 12.22
C THR A 67 3.08 -26.33 10.97
N SER A 68 2.50 -25.13 11.12
CA SER A 68 2.48 -24.12 10.07
C SER A 68 3.89 -24.06 9.47
N PRO A 69 4.07 -24.24 8.15
CA PRO A 69 5.40 -24.26 7.57
C PRO A 69 6.10 -22.97 7.97
N THR A 70 7.22 -23.11 8.69
CA THR A 70 7.97 -21.96 9.20
C THR A 70 8.36 -21.10 8.00
N LEU A 71 7.84 -19.88 7.95
CA LEU A 71 8.04 -19.00 6.81
C LEU A 71 9.52 -18.60 6.76
N SER A 72 10.21 -19.09 5.73
CA SER A 72 11.60 -18.72 5.47
C SER A 72 11.67 -17.39 4.72
N TYR A 73 12.70 -16.61 5.06
CA TYR A 73 13.08 -15.35 4.41
C TYR A 73 14.37 -15.50 3.59
N ASP A 74 14.94 -16.70 3.52
CA ASP A 74 16.26 -16.97 2.95
C ASP A 74 16.31 -16.60 1.45
N LEU A 75 15.19 -16.75 0.74
CA LEU A 75 15.06 -16.37 -0.67
C LEU A 75 15.06 -14.84 -0.86
N LEU A 76 14.45 -14.09 0.06
CA LEU A 76 14.51 -12.63 0.06
C LEU A 76 15.93 -12.15 0.38
N GLU A 77 16.59 -12.75 1.38
CA GLU A 77 17.99 -12.47 1.71
C GLU A 77 18.94 -12.83 0.55
N GLN A 78 18.71 -13.94 -0.15
CA GLN A 78 19.49 -14.32 -1.32
C GLN A 78 19.38 -13.28 -2.44
N PHE A 79 18.17 -12.87 -2.83
CA PHE A 79 18.00 -11.85 -3.87
C PHE A 79 18.57 -10.48 -3.47
N LEU A 80 18.40 -10.08 -2.21
CA LEU A 80 18.95 -8.82 -1.70
C LEU A 80 20.48 -8.83 -1.63
N SER A 81 21.08 -9.92 -1.14
CA SER A 81 22.55 -10.07 -1.08
C SER A 81 23.21 -10.16 -2.46
N SER A 82 22.49 -10.66 -3.48
CA SER A 82 22.94 -10.63 -4.87
C SER A 82 22.65 -9.30 -5.60
N ASN A 83 22.10 -8.28 -4.91
CA ASN A 83 21.62 -7.02 -5.48
C ASN A 83 20.52 -7.19 -6.57
N ASP A 84 19.81 -8.32 -6.59
CA ASP A 84 18.66 -8.53 -7.46
C ASP A 84 17.40 -7.95 -6.81
N PHE A 85 17.37 -6.62 -6.73
CA PHE A 85 16.28 -5.89 -6.08
C PHE A 85 14.93 -6.08 -6.77
N ARG A 86 14.91 -6.51 -8.04
CA ARG A 86 13.68 -6.84 -8.76
C ARG A 86 13.08 -8.15 -8.27
N GLN A 87 13.88 -9.21 -8.18
CA GLN A 87 13.40 -10.48 -7.62
C GLN A 87 13.11 -10.37 -6.13
N ALA A 88 13.87 -9.55 -5.38
CA ALA A 88 13.57 -9.23 -3.98
C ALA A 88 12.22 -8.52 -3.79
N ASP A 89 11.83 -7.61 -4.68
CA ASP A 89 10.52 -6.95 -4.67
C ASP A 89 9.36 -7.92 -4.94
N GLU A 90 9.54 -8.83 -5.90
CA GLU A 90 8.56 -9.88 -6.18
C GLU A 90 8.43 -10.88 -5.02
N GLU A 91 9.54 -11.27 -4.41
CA GLU A 91 9.56 -12.14 -3.23
C GLU A 91 8.95 -11.45 -2.00
N THR A 92 9.21 -10.15 -1.80
CA THR A 92 8.57 -9.34 -0.75
C THR A 92 7.06 -9.32 -0.92
N ARG A 93 6.57 -9.15 -2.16
CA ARG A 93 5.14 -9.21 -2.48
C ARG A 93 4.55 -10.60 -2.18
N ARG A 94 5.27 -11.67 -2.53
CA ARG A 94 4.88 -13.06 -2.22
C ARG A 94 4.78 -13.29 -0.71
N LEU A 95 5.78 -12.85 0.06
CA LEU A 95 5.80 -12.96 1.52
C LEU A 95 4.61 -12.22 2.16
N LEU A 96 4.34 -10.97 1.77
CA LEU A 96 3.17 -10.23 2.25
C LEU A 96 1.84 -10.93 1.95
N ILE A 97 1.71 -11.55 0.77
CA ILE A 97 0.52 -12.34 0.40
C ILE A 97 0.38 -13.59 1.28
N VAL A 98 1.47 -14.28 1.60
CA VAL A 98 1.45 -15.45 2.49
C VAL A 98 1.08 -15.05 3.92
N LEU A 99 1.74 -14.00 4.44
CA LEU A 99 1.54 -13.46 5.78
C LEU A 99 0.13 -12.91 6.02
N ALA A 100 -0.50 -12.32 5.01
CA ALA A 100 -1.90 -11.85 5.07
C ALA A 100 -2.93 -13.01 5.13
N GLY A 101 -2.50 -14.27 5.03
CA GLY A 101 -3.32 -15.47 5.21
C GLY A 101 -3.94 -16.03 3.92
N GLU A 102 -4.66 -17.15 4.06
CA GLU A 102 -5.15 -17.94 2.92
C GLU A 102 -6.00 -17.15 1.92
N ALA A 103 -6.79 -16.17 2.39
CA ALA A 103 -7.66 -15.37 1.54
C ALA A 103 -6.88 -14.48 0.57
N ALA A 104 -5.75 -13.93 1.01
CA ALA A 104 -4.83 -13.19 0.16
C ALA A 104 -4.09 -14.13 -0.80
N GLN A 105 -3.63 -15.30 -0.32
CA GLN A 105 -2.95 -16.31 -1.14
C GLN A 105 -3.81 -16.82 -2.30
N LYS A 106 -5.06 -17.21 -2.02
CA LYS A 106 -6.05 -17.67 -3.04
C LYS A 106 -6.37 -16.61 -4.10
N ARG A 107 -6.11 -15.33 -3.80
CA ARG A 107 -6.48 -14.17 -4.61
C ARG A 107 -5.29 -13.47 -5.29
N GLY A 108 -4.06 -13.76 -4.83
CA GLY A 108 -2.81 -13.22 -5.38
C GLY A 108 -2.51 -11.76 -5.03
N TYR A 109 -3.19 -11.15 -4.05
CA TYR A 109 -2.89 -9.80 -3.55
C TYR A 109 -3.48 -9.55 -2.16
N VAL A 110 -2.90 -8.61 -1.41
CA VAL A 110 -3.31 -8.21 -0.06
C VAL A 110 -4.29 -7.03 -0.10
N PHE A 111 -5.34 -7.05 0.71
CA PHE A 111 -6.19 -5.89 1.02
C PHE A 111 -5.64 -5.12 2.23
N PHE A 112 -5.87 -3.80 2.27
CA PHE A 112 -5.41 -2.93 3.37
C PHE A 112 -5.90 -3.37 4.77
N SER A 113 -7.04 -4.07 4.84
CA SER A 113 -7.63 -4.62 6.06
C SER A 113 -7.01 -5.95 6.50
N GLU A 114 -6.27 -6.63 5.61
CA GLU A 114 -5.58 -7.89 5.92
C GLU A 114 -4.17 -7.63 6.50
N VAL A 115 -3.61 -6.43 6.30
CA VAL A 115 -2.28 -6.03 6.81
C VAL A 115 -2.19 -6.16 8.34
N GLN A 116 -3.29 -5.91 9.07
CA GLN A 116 -3.34 -6.03 10.53
C GLN A 116 -3.14 -7.47 11.05
N PHE A 117 -3.19 -8.48 10.18
CA PHE A 117 -2.95 -9.88 10.53
C PHE A 117 -1.50 -10.32 10.30
N ILE A 118 -0.69 -9.47 9.66
CA ILE A 118 0.74 -9.70 9.48
C ILE A 118 1.44 -9.39 10.81
N SER A 119 2.29 -10.30 11.30
CA SER A 119 2.94 -10.08 12.59
C SER A 119 4.00 -8.97 12.52
N GLU A 120 4.22 -8.28 13.64
CA GLU A 120 5.26 -7.24 13.72
C GLU A 120 6.67 -7.77 13.46
N PRO A 121 7.10 -8.93 14.03
CA PRO A 121 8.40 -9.53 13.72
C PRO A 121 8.60 -9.79 12.23
N ASP A 122 7.59 -10.29 11.52
CA ASP A 122 7.71 -10.64 10.09
C ASP A 122 7.97 -9.40 9.23
N LEU A 123 7.23 -8.31 9.48
CA LEU A 123 7.46 -7.02 8.81
C LEU A 123 8.80 -6.38 9.19
N GLN A 124 9.25 -6.53 10.43
CA GLN A 124 10.57 -6.09 10.88
C GLN A 124 11.70 -6.90 10.24
N ILE A 125 11.53 -8.20 10.00
CA ILE A 125 12.50 -9.03 9.27
C ILE A 125 12.63 -8.55 7.82
N ILE A 126 11.51 -8.40 7.11
CA ILE A 126 11.48 -7.90 5.73
C ILE A 126 12.17 -6.53 5.63
N ASP A 127 11.79 -5.59 6.49
CA ASP A 127 12.35 -4.23 6.49
C ASP A 127 13.85 -4.20 6.86
N ARG A 128 14.28 -5.01 7.84
CA ARG A 128 15.70 -5.12 8.21
C ARG A 128 16.53 -5.64 7.05
N LEU A 129 16.07 -6.68 6.35
CA LEU A 129 16.76 -7.22 5.18
C LEU A 129 16.89 -6.16 4.07
N TRP A 130 15.80 -5.47 3.73
CA TRP A 130 15.83 -4.37 2.76
C TRP A 130 16.82 -3.28 3.13
N ARG A 131 16.87 -2.85 4.40
CA ARG A 131 17.82 -1.85 4.88
C ARG A 131 19.27 -2.35 4.85
N GLN A 132 19.52 -3.56 5.34
CA GLN A 132 20.85 -4.16 5.45
C GLN A 132 21.56 -4.20 4.09
N TYR A 133 20.87 -4.69 3.05
CA TYR A 133 21.45 -4.88 1.72
C TYR A 133 21.34 -3.66 0.79
N SER A 134 20.71 -2.57 1.23
CA SER A 134 20.63 -1.31 0.48
C SER A 134 21.44 -0.16 1.10
N GLY A 135 22.23 -0.41 2.15
CA GLY A 135 22.91 0.65 2.90
C GLY A 135 21.92 1.63 3.57
N ASN A 136 20.80 1.12 4.07
CA ASN A 136 19.66 1.88 4.60
C ASN A 136 18.93 2.79 3.58
N LYS A 137 19.13 2.62 2.26
CA LYS A 137 18.39 3.38 1.24
C LYS A 137 16.97 2.87 1.00
N TYR A 138 16.67 1.59 1.23
CA TYR A 138 15.37 0.95 0.96
C TYR A 138 14.75 0.35 2.23
N GLY A 139 13.44 0.09 2.20
CA GLY A 139 12.66 -0.47 3.31
C GLY A 139 11.39 0.32 3.65
N TYR A 140 10.42 -0.33 4.30
CA TYR A 140 9.16 0.30 4.69
C TYR A 140 9.33 1.34 5.81
N SER A 141 10.29 1.16 6.71
CA SER A 141 10.68 2.16 7.72
C SER A 141 11.28 3.42 7.07
N VAL A 142 12.09 3.26 6.02
CA VAL A 142 12.65 4.37 5.23
C VAL A 142 11.52 5.11 4.52
N GLN A 143 10.60 4.39 3.87
CA GLN A 143 9.41 4.97 3.25
C GLN A 143 8.53 5.72 4.26
N LYS A 144 8.28 5.14 5.44
CA LYS A 144 7.50 5.77 6.51
C LYS A 144 8.13 7.10 6.93
N ARG A 145 9.43 7.12 7.20
CA ARG A 145 10.20 8.33 7.55
C ARG A 145 10.07 9.43 6.49
N ILE A 146 10.08 9.07 5.20
CA ILE A 146 9.91 10.03 4.09
C ILE A 146 8.46 10.53 4.03
N TRP A 147 7.48 9.63 4.17
CA TRP A 147 6.05 9.94 4.17
C TRP A 147 5.65 10.88 5.31
N GLU A 148 6.20 10.68 6.51
CA GLU A 148 6.00 11.56 7.66
C GLU A 148 6.64 12.94 7.43
N LYS A 149 7.85 13.00 6.87
CA LYS A 149 8.53 14.27 6.49
C LYS A 149 7.77 15.10 5.44
N VAL A 150 6.88 14.49 4.66
CA VAL A 150 5.99 15.21 3.71
C VAL A 150 4.56 15.40 4.24
N ASN A 151 4.38 15.38 5.56
CA ASN A 151 3.08 15.53 6.24
C ASN A 151 2.03 14.51 5.79
N LYS A 152 2.46 13.28 5.47
CA LYS A 152 1.61 12.15 5.03
C LYS A 152 0.91 12.36 3.67
N ASP A 153 1.38 13.34 2.89
CA ASP A 153 0.93 13.59 1.51
C ASP A 153 1.52 12.56 0.54
N PHE A 154 0.69 11.65 0.04
CA PHE A 154 1.13 10.61 -0.91
C PHE A 154 1.65 11.18 -2.24
N THR A 155 1.18 12.34 -2.69
CA THR A 155 1.64 12.96 -3.94
C THR A 155 3.10 13.40 -3.79
N LYS A 156 3.40 14.10 -2.69
CA LYS A 156 4.78 14.52 -2.36
C LYS A 156 5.67 13.31 -2.06
N PHE A 157 5.14 12.29 -1.40
CA PHE A 157 5.86 11.04 -1.14
C PHE A 157 6.26 10.34 -2.44
N PHE A 158 5.33 10.12 -3.39
CA PHE A 158 5.63 9.47 -4.67
C PHE A 158 6.65 10.23 -5.52
N LEU A 159 6.69 11.56 -5.41
CA LEU A 159 7.77 12.37 -6.00
C LEU A 159 9.11 12.12 -5.29
N LYS A 160 9.13 12.08 -3.95
CA LYS A 160 10.34 11.89 -3.14
C LYS A 160 10.96 10.50 -3.28
N VAL A 161 10.16 9.43 -3.28
CA VAL A 161 10.64 8.06 -3.55
C VAL A 161 10.78 7.76 -5.04
N GLY A 162 10.55 8.75 -5.91
CA GLY A 162 10.75 8.62 -7.35
C GLY A 162 9.83 7.64 -8.06
N TRP A 163 8.61 7.40 -7.56
CA TRP A 163 7.58 6.59 -8.25
C TRP A 163 6.82 7.37 -9.33
N MET A 164 6.99 8.69 -9.35
CA MET A 164 6.53 9.57 -10.43
C MET A 164 7.73 10.15 -11.19
N LYS A 165 7.53 10.47 -12.46
CA LYS A 165 8.48 11.16 -13.34
C LYS A 165 7.89 12.49 -13.81
N LYS A 166 8.72 13.53 -13.92
CA LYS A 166 8.34 14.78 -14.58
C LYS A 166 8.17 14.53 -16.07
N LEU A 167 7.16 15.13 -16.68
CA LEU A 167 6.96 15.15 -18.13
C LEU A 167 7.74 16.31 -18.74
N ASP A 168 8.28 16.10 -19.94
CA ASP A 168 8.95 17.14 -20.73
C ASP A 168 7.90 17.96 -21.48
N THR A 169 7.22 18.84 -20.74
CA THR A 169 6.13 19.70 -21.20
C THR A 169 6.32 21.11 -20.64
N GLU A 170 5.84 22.13 -21.39
CA GLU A 170 5.94 23.55 -20.99
C GLU A 170 5.31 23.85 -19.62
N VAL A 171 4.32 23.04 -19.21
CA VAL A 171 3.72 23.04 -17.88
C VAL A 171 4.32 21.90 -17.05
N GLU A 172 4.64 22.16 -15.78
CA GLU A 172 5.11 21.12 -14.86
C GLU A 172 4.01 20.09 -14.58
N GLN A 173 4.10 18.94 -15.26
CA GLN A 173 3.22 17.80 -15.05
C GLN A 173 4.04 16.57 -14.65
N TYR A 174 3.45 15.71 -13.83
CA TYR A 174 4.06 14.45 -13.39
C TYR A 174 3.16 13.28 -13.77
N ASN A 175 3.77 12.15 -14.13
CA ASN A 175 3.08 10.89 -14.37
C ASN A 175 3.69 9.77 -13.53
N TYR A 176 2.93 8.73 -13.22
CA TYR A 176 3.45 7.53 -12.59
C TYR A 176 4.46 6.81 -13.52
N ARG A 177 5.45 6.16 -12.92
CA ARG A 177 6.36 5.25 -13.62
C ARG A 177 5.65 3.95 -13.96
N SER A 178 5.93 3.45 -15.15
CA SER A 178 5.39 2.20 -15.67
C SER A 178 6.14 1.00 -15.08
N PHE A 179 5.42 0.10 -14.42
CA PHE A 179 6.01 -1.14 -13.91
C PHE A 179 6.15 -2.18 -15.05
N PRO A 180 7.25 -2.96 -15.11
CA PRO A 180 8.46 -2.88 -14.28
C PRO A 180 9.54 -1.96 -14.86
N THR A 181 9.40 -1.50 -16.11
CA THR A 181 10.51 -0.99 -16.94
C THR A 181 11.02 0.40 -16.58
N GLU A 182 10.21 1.24 -15.92
CA GLU A 182 10.59 2.62 -15.59
C GLU A 182 11.04 2.81 -14.14
N PHE A 183 11.00 1.74 -13.33
CA PHE A 183 11.52 1.71 -11.96
C PHE A 183 13.02 1.42 -11.96
N ILE A 184 13.70 1.82 -10.88
CA ILE A 184 15.16 1.71 -10.73
C ILE A 184 15.46 0.49 -9.86
N TRP A 185 16.04 -0.54 -10.49
CA TRP A 185 16.33 -1.83 -9.85
C TRP A 185 17.80 -2.00 -9.45
N GLU A 186 18.61 -0.96 -9.61
CA GLU A 186 20.05 -0.95 -9.32
C GLU A 186 20.33 0.02 -8.17
N LEU A 187 21.26 -0.32 -7.28
CA LEU A 187 21.65 0.54 -6.17
C LEU A 187 22.70 1.57 -6.66
N LYS A 188 22.22 2.70 -7.18
CA LYS A 188 23.08 3.84 -7.58
C LYS A 188 22.98 5.00 -6.59
N ASP A 189 23.96 5.89 -6.63
CA ASP A 189 24.01 7.09 -5.79
C ASP A 189 22.80 8.00 -6.03
N ASP A 190 22.41 8.18 -7.29
CA ASP A 190 21.26 8.97 -7.74
C ASP A 190 19.89 8.33 -7.44
N THR A 191 19.86 7.06 -7.02
CA THR A 191 18.60 6.35 -6.77
C THR A 191 17.95 6.87 -5.49
N PRO A 192 16.66 7.27 -5.51
CA PRO A 192 15.99 7.87 -4.35
C PRO A 192 15.92 6.94 -3.13
N GLU A 193 16.05 7.52 -1.93
CA GLU A 193 15.68 6.82 -0.70
C GLU A 193 14.21 6.38 -0.74
N GLY A 194 13.93 5.20 -0.18
CA GLY A 194 12.59 4.62 -0.12
C GLY A 194 12.04 4.14 -1.47
N HIS A 195 12.83 4.12 -2.56
CA HIS A 195 12.34 3.68 -3.88
C HIS A 195 11.74 2.27 -3.85
N LEU A 196 12.32 1.37 -3.05
CA LEU A 196 11.89 -0.02 -2.87
C LEU A 196 11.68 -0.35 -1.38
N PRO A 197 10.91 -1.42 -1.05
CA PRO A 197 10.07 -2.23 -1.94
C PRO A 197 8.82 -1.49 -2.47
N LEU A 198 8.26 -1.94 -3.58
CA LEU A 198 7.07 -1.35 -4.20
C LEU A 198 5.78 -1.87 -3.56
N THR A 199 4.84 -0.96 -3.30
CA THR A 199 3.45 -1.31 -2.97
C THR A 199 2.53 -0.85 -4.08
N ASN A 200 1.76 -1.77 -4.66
CA ASN A 200 0.90 -1.48 -5.81
C ASN A 200 -0.24 -0.50 -5.44
N ALA A 201 -0.15 0.73 -5.96
CA ALA A 201 -1.12 1.80 -5.73
C ALA A 201 -2.25 1.88 -6.78
N LEU A 202 -2.36 0.94 -7.73
CA LEU A 202 -3.43 0.90 -8.74
C LEU A 202 -4.84 0.78 -8.14
N ARG A 203 -4.94 0.34 -6.87
CA ARG A 203 -6.19 0.26 -6.10
C ARG A 203 -6.31 1.37 -5.04
N GLY A 204 -5.56 2.46 -5.21
CA GLY A 204 -5.44 3.54 -4.23
C GLY A 204 -4.35 3.29 -3.17
N THR A 205 -4.15 4.27 -2.31
CA THR A 205 -3.01 4.30 -1.36
C THR A 205 -3.28 3.59 -0.04
N GLN A 206 -4.48 3.05 0.19
CA GLN A 206 -4.88 2.46 1.47
C GLN A 206 -3.99 1.28 1.90
N LEU A 207 -3.56 0.43 0.97
CA LEU A 207 -2.66 -0.69 1.29
C LEU A 207 -1.30 -0.19 1.80
N LEU A 208 -0.69 0.76 1.09
CA LEU A 208 0.57 1.39 1.50
C LEU A 208 0.39 2.13 2.83
N ASN A 209 -0.70 2.88 3.00
CA ASN A 209 -1.03 3.54 4.26
C ASN A 209 -1.05 2.55 5.42
N SER A 210 -1.80 1.45 5.32
CA SER A 210 -1.85 0.41 6.36
C SER A 210 -0.46 -0.12 6.72
N ILE A 211 0.38 -0.40 5.71
CA ILE A 211 1.76 -0.89 5.92
C ILE A 211 2.62 0.17 6.64
N LEU A 212 2.61 1.44 6.18
CA LEU A 212 3.41 2.51 6.79
C LEU A 212 2.91 2.91 8.19
N THR A 213 1.63 2.68 8.50
CA THR A 213 1.08 2.88 9.86
C THR A 213 1.23 1.67 10.79
N HIS A 214 1.76 0.54 10.30
CA HIS A 214 1.84 -0.69 11.08
C HIS A 214 2.74 -0.51 12.33
N PRO A 215 2.37 -1.09 13.50
CA PRO A 215 3.16 -0.97 14.73
C PRO A 215 4.61 -1.45 14.58
N ALA A 216 4.87 -2.43 13.71
CA ALA A 216 6.20 -2.91 13.32
C ALA A 216 7.23 -1.80 13.02
N PHE A 217 6.78 -0.64 12.53
CA PHE A 217 7.62 0.49 12.13
C PHE A 217 7.42 1.72 13.03
N GLN A 218 6.81 1.60 14.20
CA GLN A 218 6.83 2.67 15.20
C GLN A 218 8.28 2.88 15.63
N SER A 219 8.78 4.10 15.46
CA SER A 219 10.06 4.51 16.02
C SER A 219 9.93 4.51 17.53
N THR A 220 10.54 3.53 18.19
CA THR A 220 10.99 3.70 19.58
C THR A 220 11.90 4.92 19.59
N GLU A 221 11.51 5.96 20.32
CA GLU A 221 12.22 7.24 20.43
C GLU A 221 13.44 7.11 21.36
N ASP A 222 14.26 6.07 21.15
CA ASP A 222 15.38 5.71 22.01
C ASP A 222 16.67 5.56 21.18
N GLU A 223 17.71 6.27 21.64
CA GLU A 223 19.14 6.12 21.29
C GLU A 223 19.59 6.44 19.85
N THR A 224 19.71 7.75 19.56
CA THR A 224 21.05 8.32 19.23
C THR A 224 21.14 9.74 19.79
N GLU A 225 21.49 9.87 21.07
CA GLU A 225 22.04 11.14 21.59
C GLU A 225 23.53 11.25 21.20
N ASN A 226 23.88 12.32 20.50
CA ASN A 226 25.15 13.05 20.55
C ASN A 226 26.45 12.27 20.89
N GLU A 227 27.17 11.81 19.87
CA GLU A 227 28.65 11.70 19.93
C GLU A 227 29.33 12.79 19.08
N GLU A 228 29.22 14.05 19.51
CA GLU A 228 30.18 15.09 19.12
C GLU A 228 31.14 15.36 20.29
N VAL A 229 32.34 14.79 20.20
CA VAL A 229 33.37 14.96 21.25
C VAL A 229 34.19 16.23 21.00
N SER A 230 33.91 17.23 21.84
CA SER A 230 34.86 18.18 22.44
C SER A 230 35.66 19.13 21.54
N SER A 231 35.36 20.42 21.68
CA SER A 231 36.37 21.40 22.09
C SER A 231 35.77 22.43 23.06
N GLN A 232 36.57 22.86 24.03
CA GLN A 232 36.14 23.57 25.25
C GLN A 232 35.86 25.06 25.00
N ASP A 233 34.95 25.68 25.78
CA ASP A 233 35.36 26.63 26.84
C ASP A 233 34.19 27.05 27.79
N SER A 234 34.58 27.45 29.00
CA SER A 234 33.94 28.29 30.03
C SER A 234 32.41 28.33 30.19
N GLY A 235 31.96 27.97 31.40
CA GLY A 235 30.54 27.88 31.74
C GLY A 235 29.94 29.09 32.47
N GLN A 236 28.61 29.13 32.50
CA GLN A 236 27.81 29.75 33.56
C GLN A 236 26.38 29.17 33.54
N ASN A 237 25.89 28.77 34.71
CA ASN A 237 24.51 28.30 34.91
C ASN A 237 23.74 29.44 35.61
N PRO A 238 22.50 29.79 35.20
CA PRO A 238 21.38 29.29 36.02
C PRO A 238 20.01 29.10 35.31
N LYS A 239 19.16 28.34 36.03
CA LYS A 239 17.67 28.40 36.07
C LYS A 239 16.86 27.79 34.92
N LEU A 240 16.45 26.55 35.19
CA LEU A 240 15.14 25.98 34.84
C LEU A 240 13.99 27.01 34.86
N LEU A 241 13.27 27.11 33.74
CA LEU A 241 12.01 27.85 33.63
C LEU A 241 10.94 26.97 32.96
N SER A 242 10.15 26.30 33.78
CA SER A 242 8.95 25.58 33.34
C SER A 242 7.83 26.57 32.95
N LYS A 243 7.32 26.44 31.73
CA LYS A 243 6.06 26.94 31.13
C LYS A 243 6.09 26.53 29.64
N ARG A 244 5.00 26.16 28.96
CA ARG A 244 3.57 26.07 29.31
C ARG A 244 2.93 25.07 28.35
N VAL A 245 2.07 24.18 28.84
CA VAL A 245 1.21 23.37 27.96
C VAL A 245 0.14 24.28 27.36
N PHE A 246 0.13 24.42 26.04
CA PHE A 246 -1.01 25.01 25.32
C PHE A 246 -2.08 23.93 25.15
N LYS A 247 -3.20 24.07 25.85
CA LYS A 247 -4.38 23.24 25.68
C LYS A 247 -5.37 24.01 24.80
N THR A 248 -5.52 23.61 23.55
CA THR A 248 -6.48 24.22 22.63
C THR A 248 -7.85 23.61 22.88
N ASP A 249 -8.79 24.42 23.34
CA ASP A 249 -10.20 24.04 23.49
C ASP A 249 -10.90 24.24 22.14
N TYR A 250 -11.47 23.16 21.61
CA TYR A 250 -12.35 23.19 20.44
C TYR A 250 -13.70 22.62 20.84
N SER A 251 -14.55 23.49 21.37
CA SER A 251 -15.98 23.28 21.44
C SER A 251 -16.64 23.82 20.17
N PHE A 252 -17.49 23.00 19.54
CA PHE A 252 -18.43 23.39 18.48
C PHE A 252 -19.67 22.47 18.55
#